data_AF-A0A8T1ESC0-F1
#
_entry.id   AF-A0A8T1ESC0-F1
#
_cell.length_a   1.000
_cell.length_b   1.000
_cell.length_c   1.000
_cell.angle_alpha   90.00
_cell.angle_beta   90.00
_cell.angle_gamma   90.00
#
_symmetry.space_group_name_H-M   'P 1'
#
loop_
_entity.id
_entity.type
_entity.pdbx_description
1 polymer ?
#
loop_
_entity_poly.entity_id
_entity_poly.type
_entity_poly.pdbx_seq_one_letter_code
_entity_poly.pdbx_strand_id
1 'polypeptide(L)'
;MTLFKAQLHRTVAFVGCMALVSNLLASVTTAQTTVSSGGMGVHILFQTDKWVAPNIHYKAGSGSWTNSPGVAMSASKNSAYPSNDGWFQFDITSATSLEFVFNDGVGVVWDSNNNANYKVSAAGTYSVVSKVSGFKTGDLVRPSDGTGYHVLFQPITWAKPYIHFNAGSGWTTVPGFAMSPSTFDGKFSAANGWYQYDISSTSSVEITFNDGNGVWDSNLNANYARTSPGTYAFVNQNTAAPTTSPSVQGYVNGPGYAVTSASEDAGVLTINLAVNTASTSTPYGTDLSALVVTVTKTDSDSVRVKIVDKNNKRWEVPKSLFTAGTLGTNSTATSAAVDPLYSFNYTQNPFTFKVVRKSDGYTL
;
A
#
# COMPACT_ATOMS: atom_id res chain seq x y z
N MET A 1 88.01 15.37 17.07
CA MET A 1 88.32 13.98 16.73
C MET A 1 87.15 13.44 15.92
N THR A 2 87.21 13.45 14.58
CA THR A 2 87.52 12.26 13.75
C THR A 2 86.57 11.08 14.05
N LEU A 3 85.84 10.45 13.12
CA LEU A 3 86.00 10.30 11.66
C LEU A 3 84.69 9.67 11.10
N PHE A 4 84.12 10.25 10.02
CA PHE A 4 83.62 9.59 8.78
C PHE A 4 82.43 8.57 8.80
N LYS A 5 81.66 8.34 7.71
CA LYS A 5 81.97 8.45 6.27
C LYS A 5 80.71 8.51 5.37
N ALA A 6 80.78 9.37 4.35
CA ALA A 6 80.29 9.32 2.96
C ALA A 6 78.90 8.72 2.63
N GLN A 7 77.91 9.39 2.03
CA GLN A 7 77.81 10.22 0.81
C GLN A 7 78.23 9.55 -0.52
N LEU A 8 77.26 9.32 -1.40
CA LEU A 8 77.45 9.40 -2.85
C LEU A 8 76.21 10.02 -3.52
N HIS A 9 76.42 11.13 -4.21
CA HIS A 9 75.46 11.83 -5.09
C HIS A 9 75.48 11.21 -6.49
N ARG A 10 74.34 11.27 -7.23
CA ARG A 10 74.26 12.00 -8.52
C ARG A 10 72.87 11.98 -9.19
N THR A 11 72.67 13.10 -9.87
CA THR A 11 71.56 13.73 -10.59
C THR A 11 71.23 13.11 -11.97
N VAL A 12 69.93 13.03 -12.28
CA VAL A 12 69.16 13.24 -13.56
C VAL A 12 69.67 12.62 -14.88
N ALA A 13 68.78 11.88 -15.57
CA ALA A 13 68.50 12.06 -17.01
C ALA A 13 67.23 11.34 -17.52
N PHE A 14 66.48 12.10 -18.32
CA PHE A 14 65.78 11.73 -19.56
C PHE A 14 64.41 11.02 -19.59
N VAL A 15 63.54 11.70 -20.36
CA VAL A 15 62.20 11.36 -20.84
C VAL A 15 62.21 10.07 -21.66
N GLY A 16 61.30 9.16 -21.32
CA GLY A 16 60.93 8.00 -22.14
C GLY A 16 59.43 7.79 -22.03
N CYS A 17 58.70 8.11 -23.09
CA CYS A 17 57.26 7.91 -23.21
C CYS A 17 56.98 6.40 -23.30
N MET A 18 56.65 5.76 -22.17
CA MET A 18 56.06 4.41 -22.16
C MET A 18 54.54 4.57 -22.17
N ALA A 19 53.93 4.26 -23.30
CA ALA A 19 52.50 4.03 -23.37
C ALA A 19 52.16 2.87 -22.42
N LEU A 20 51.56 3.19 -21.28
CA LEU A 20 50.87 2.20 -20.47
C LEU A 20 49.67 1.73 -21.30
N VAL A 21 49.79 0.56 -21.91
CA VAL A 21 48.62 -0.17 -22.38
C VAL A 21 47.89 -0.63 -21.12
N SER A 22 47.00 0.23 -20.62
CA SER A 22 46.03 -0.17 -19.61
C SER A 22 45.12 -1.20 -20.26
N ASN A 23 45.40 -2.48 -19.99
CA ASN A 23 44.44 -3.56 -20.21
C ASN A 23 43.18 -3.23 -19.41
N LEU A 24 42.21 -2.61 -20.07
CA LEU A 24 40.85 -2.54 -19.60
C LEU A 24 40.34 -3.99 -19.58
N LEU A 25 40.48 -4.66 -18.44
CA LEU A 25 39.69 -5.85 -18.14
C LEU A 25 38.24 -5.40 -18.19
N ALA A 26 37.62 -5.51 -19.36
CA ALA A 26 36.17 -5.54 -19.44
C ALA A 26 35.76 -6.74 -18.59
N SER A 27 35.28 -6.49 -17.38
CA SER A 27 34.57 -7.48 -16.59
C SER A 27 33.43 -7.98 -17.46
N VAL A 28 33.60 -9.14 -18.07
CA VAL A 28 32.51 -9.83 -18.75
C VAL A 28 31.59 -10.26 -17.62
N THR A 29 30.62 -9.42 -17.26
CA THR A 29 29.54 -9.81 -16.37
C THR A 29 28.81 -10.94 -17.08
N THR A 30 29.02 -12.16 -16.60
CA THR A 30 28.24 -13.32 -17.03
C THR A 30 26.78 -13.03 -16.73
N ALA A 31 25.88 -13.35 -17.66
CA ALA A 31 24.45 -13.06 -17.54
C ALA A 31 23.80 -13.71 -16.31
N GLN A 32 24.40 -14.79 -15.82
CA GLN A 32 24.10 -15.45 -14.56
C GLN A 32 25.33 -15.41 -13.64
N THR A 33 25.10 -15.35 -12.34
CA THR A 33 26.15 -15.41 -11.31
C THR A 33 26.16 -16.80 -10.69
N THR A 34 27.35 -17.38 -10.49
CA THR A 34 27.47 -18.64 -9.75
C THR A 34 27.43 -18.33 -8.26
N VAL A 35 26.49 -18.93 -7.54
CA VAL A 35 26.33 -18.80 -6.08
C VAL A 35 27.13 -19.89 -5.37
N SER A 36 27.03 -21.13 -5.86
CA SER A 36 27.81 -22.27 -5.37
C SER A 36 28.06 -23.26 -6.50
N SER A 37 29.25 -23.85 -6.55
CA SER A 37 29.61 -24.88 -7.53
C SER A 37 29.48 -26.29 -6.95
N GLY A 38 29.15 -27.26 -7.80
CA GLY A 38 29.03 -28.68 -7.43
C GLY A 38 27.71 -29.00 -6.72
N GLY A 39 27.66 -30.16 -6.05
CA GLY A 39 26.43 -30.69 -5.46
C GLY A 39 25.59 -31.50 -6.46
N MET A 40 24.35 -31.80 -6.07
CA MET A 40 23.41 -32.55 -6.89
C MET A 40 22.47 -31.58 -7.61
N GLY A 41 22.46 -31.64 -8.95
CA GLY A 41 21.51 -30.88 -9.75
C GLY A 41 21.91 -29.44 -10.05
N VAL A 42 21.01 -28.75 -10.73
CA VAL A 42 21.09 -27.32 -11.01
C VAL A 42 19.95 -26.61 -10.28
N HIS A 43 20.29 -25.54 -9.57
CA HIS A 43 19.37 -24.69 -8.84
C HIS A 43 19.42 -23.27 -9.41
N ILE A 44 18.29 -22.77 -9.90
CA ILE A 44 18.17 -21.44 -10.50
C ILE A 44 17.41 -20.53 -9.55
N LEU A 45 18.04 -19.44 -9.14
CA LEU A 45 17.44 -18.32 -8.41
C LEU A 45 17.22 -17.18 -9.40
N PHE A 46 15.99 -16.67 -9.49
CA PHE A 46 15.62 -15.62 -10.42
C PHE A 46 14.95 -14.46 -9.68
N GLN A 47 15.53 -13.26 -9.78
CA GLN A 47 14.96 -12.05 -9.20
C GLN A 47 14.22 -11.27 -10.27
N THR A 48 12.97 -10.89 -10.02
CA THR A 48 12.23 -9.97 -10.88
C THR A 48 11.47 -8.96 -10.05
N ASP A 49 11.47 -7.72 -10.52
CA ASP A 49 10.70 -6.63 -9.94
C ASP A 49 9.36 -6.41 -10.68
N LYS A 50 9.13 -7.19 -11.75
CA LYS A 50 8.08 -6.99 -12.75
C LYS A 50 7.03 -8.09 -12.78
N TRP A 51 7.40 -9.36 -12.59
CA TRP A 51 6.47 -10.49 -12.76
C TRP A 51 6.03 -11.09 -11.42
N VAL A 52 4.73 -11.41 -11.33
CA VAL A 52 4.13 -12.02 -10.12
C VAL A 52 4.31 -13.54 -10.06
N ALA A 53 4.38 -14.21 -11.21
CA ALA A 53 4.45 -15.67 -11.32
C ALA A 53 5.25 -16.08 -12.57
N PRO A 54 6.59 -15.93 -12.55
CA PRO A 54 7.41 -16.21 -13.71
C PRO A 54 7.55 -17.72 -13.99
N ASN A 55 7.64 -18.08 -15.26
CA ASN A 55 8.03 -19.42 -15.68
C ASN A 55 9.48 -19.44 -16.17
N ILE A 56 10.11 -20.60 -16.01
CA ILE A 56 11.36 -20.95 -16.67
C ILE A 56 11.07 -21.95 -17.79
N HIS A 57 11.49 -21.62 -19.00
CA HIS A 57 11.50 -22.53 -20.14
C HIS A 57 12.94 -22.98 -20.35
N TYR A 58 13.19 -24.29 -20.39
CA TYR A 58 14.55 -24.81 -20.36
C TYR A 58 14.73 -26.10 -21.15
N LYS A 59 15.98 -26.44 -21.43
CA LYS A 59 16.44 -27.80 -21.74
C LYS A 59 17.63 -28.17 -20.85
N ALA A 60 17.72 -29.43 -20.46
CA ALA A 60 18.83 -29.97 -19.67
C ALA A 60 19.79 -30.74 -20.58
N GLY A 61 21.10 -30.40 -20.53
CA GLY A 61 22.11 -30.98 -21.40
C GLY A 61 21.74 -30.90 -22.89
N SER A 62 21.80 -32.04 -23.58
CA SER A 62 21.39 -32.19 -24.98
C SER A 62 19.93 -32.60 -25.17
N GLY A 63 19.11 -32.52 -24.11
CA GLY A 63 17.69 -32.84 -24.16
C GLY A 63 16.86 -31.83 -24.95
N SER A 64 15.57 -32.13 -25.09
CA SER A 64 14.59 -31.23 -25.69
C SER A 64 14.23 -30.08 -24.75
N TRP A 65 13.80 -28.96 -25.34
CA TRP A 65 13.14 -27.90 -24.59
C TRP A 65 11.82 -28.39 -23.98
N THR A 66 11.49 -27.86 -22.80
CA THR A 66 10.14 -27.96 -22.23
C THR A 66 9.09 -27.45 -23.22
N ASN A 67 7.82 -27.84 -23.08
CA ASN A 67 6.76 -27.18 -23.84
C ASN A 67 6.62 -25.71 -23.40
N SER A 68 6.28 -24.80 -24.32
CA SER A 68 5.94 -23.41 -23.97
C SER A 68 4.65 -23.37 -23.14
N PRO A 69 4.52 -22.53 -22.09
CA PRO A 69 5.43 -21.47 -21.65
C PRO A 69 6.51 -21.91 -20.64
N GLY A 70 6.83 -23.20 -20.55
CA GLY A 70 7.80 -23.74 -19.59
C GLY A 70 7.14 -24.15 -18.28
N VAL A 71 7.90 -24.09 -17.19
CA VAL A 71 7.50 -24.54 -15.86
C VAL A 71 7.46 -23.35 -14.90
N ALA A 72 6.43 -23.29 -14.06
CA ALA A 72 6.32 -22.26 -13.04
C ALA A 72 7.47 -22.33 -12.02
N MET A 73 8.06 -21.17 -11.74
CA MET A 73 9.02 -21.04 -10.65
C MET A 73 8.28 -20.88 -9.32
N SER A 74 8.87 -21.38 -8.24
CA SER A 74 8.32 -21.23 -6.88
C SER A 74 8.94 -20.04 -6.17
N ALA A 75 8.27 -19.51 -5.15
CA ALA A 75 8.90 -18.54 -4.25
C ALA A 75 10.21 -19.11 -3.66
N SER A 76 11.28 -18.32 -3.66
CA SER A 76 12.57 -18.77 -3.13
C SER A 76 12.49 -19.03 -1.62
N LYS A 77 13.02 -20.18 -1.20
CA LYS A 77 13.21 -20.57 0.21
C LYS A 77 14.65 -20.35 0.68
N ASN A 78 15.52 -19.84 -0.20
CA ASN A 78 16.91 -19.57 0.14
C ASN A 78 17.00 -18.29 0.99
N SER A 79 17.59 -18.38 2.19
CA SER A 79 17.67 -17.26 3.13
C SER A 79 18.51 -16.09 2.64
N ALA A 80 19.51 -16.32 1.78
CA ALA A 80 20.32 -15.27 1.16
C ALA A 80 19.64 -14.62 -0.05
N TYR A 81 18.60 -15.26 -0.58
CA TYR A 81 17.83 -14.83 -1.75
C TYR A 81 16.33 -14.94 -1.44
N PRO A 82 15.81 -14.15 -0.47
CA PRO A 82 14.48 -14.34 0.06
C PRO A 82 13.41 -13.92 -0.94
N SER A 83 12.27 -14.62 -0.94
CA SER A 83 11.15 -14.30 -1.83
C SER A 83 10.64 -12.87 -1.68
N ASN A 84 10.68 -12.30 -0.48
CA ASN A 84 10.26 -10.91 -0.24
C ASN A 84 11.02 -9.89 -1.09
N ASP A 85 12.26 -10.20 -1.49
CA ASP A 85 13.07 -9.35 -2.38
C ASP A 85 12.84 -9.66 -3.88
N GLY A 86 11.78 -10.41 -4.20
CA GLY A 86 11.41 -10.77 -5.57
C GLY A 86 12.13 -12.00 -6.12
N TRP A 87 12.73 -12.83 -5.26
CA TRP A 87 13.42 -14.05 -5.67
C TRP A 87 12.49 -15.26 -5.81
N PHE A 88 12.61 -15.94 -6.94
CA PHE A 88 11.99 -17.21 -7.27
C PHE A 88 13.05 -18.30 -7.42
N GLN A 89 12.68 -19.55 -7.21
CA GLN A 89 13.56 -20.71 -7.36
C GLN A 89 12.99 -21.76 -8.32
N PHE A 90 13.89 -22.43 -9.03
CA PHE A 90 13.61 -23.64 -9.79
C PHE A 90 14.75 -24.64 -9.62
N ASP A 91 14.41 -25.88 -9.24
CA ASP A 91 15.37 -26.91 -8.89
C ASP A 91 15.23 -28.13 -9.81
N ILE A 92 16.34 -28.61 -10.36
CA ILE A 92 16.39 -29.84 -11.16
C ILE A 92 17.54 -30.73 -10.69
N THR A 93 17.21 -31.75 -9.90
CA THR A 93 18.18 -32.60 -9.17
C THR A 93 19.06 -33.47 -10.08
N SER A 94 18.61 -33.80 -11.29
CA SER A 94 19.33 -34.67 -12.23
C SER A 94 20.16 -33.91 -13.27
N ALA A 95 20.03 -32.58 -13.37
CA ALA A 95 20.75 -31.83 -14.39
C ALA A 95 22.19 -31.54 -13.97
N THR A 96 23.10 -31.61 -14.93
CA THR A 96 24.50 -31.15 -14.79
C THR A 96 24.77 -29.90 -15.63
N SER A 97 23.82 -29.49 -16.47
CA SER A 97 23.84 -28.26 -17.25
C SER A 97 22.42 -27.89 -17.67
N LEU A 98 22.19 -26.60 -17.90
CA LEU A 98 20.88 -26.06 -18.29
C LEU A 98 21.07 -24.94 -19.32
N GLU A 99 20.23 -24.93 -20.34
CA GLU A 99 20.00 -23.75 -21.19
C GLU A 99 18.56 -23.32 -21.00
N PHE A 100 18.33 -22.05 -20.67
CA PHE A 100 17.02 -21.58 -20.20
C PHE A 100 16.75 -20.11 -20.51
N VAL A 101 15.48 -19.74 -20.45
CA VAL A 101 14.95 -18.37 -20.51
C VAL A 101 13.77 -18.24 -19.55
N PHE A 102 13.40 -17.02 -19.18
CA PHE A 102 12.26 -16.76 -18.31
C PHE A 102 11.13 -16.07 -19.07
N ASN A 103 9.90 -16.21 -18.59
CA ASN A 103 8.77 -15.41 -19.08
C ASN A 103 7.78 -15.07 -17.97
N ASP A 104 6.81 -14.23 -18.33
CA ASP A 104 5.72 -13.73 -17.49
C ASP A 104 4.69 -14.76 -16.97
N GLY A 105 4.96 -16.06 -17.15
CA GLY A 105 4.10 -17.15 -16.70
C GLY A 105 3.21 -17.74 -17.80
N VAL A 106 2.99 -17.00 -18.88
CA VAL A 106 2.18 -17.46 -20.03
C VAL A 106 2.91 -17.35 -21.37
N GLY A 107 4.14 -16.83 -21.37
CA GLY A 107 5.00 -16.80 -22.56
C GLY A 107 4.72 -15.63 -23.50
N VAL A 108 4.20 -14.50 -23.01
CA VAL A 108 4.01 -13.29 -23.84
C VAL A 108 5.27 -12.41 -23.79
N VAL A 109 5.76 -12.10 -22.59
CA VAL A 109 7.02 -11.35 -22.40
C VAL A 109 8.12 -12.31 -21.96
N TRP A 110 9.25 -12.29 -22.66
CA TRP A 110 10.40 -13.16 -22.41
C TRP A 110 11.62 -12.38 -21.93
N ASP A 111 12.32 -12.91 -20.93
CA ASP A 111 13.67 -12.53 -20.58
C ASP A 111 14.63 -13.57 -21.16
N SER A 112 15.19 -13.20 -22.30
CA SER A 112 16.14 -14.00 -23.07
C SER A 112 17.49 -13.31 -23.15
N ASN A 113 18.04 -12.81 -22.04
CA ASN A 113 19.43 -12.32 -21.98
C ASN A 113 19.88 -11.48 -23.21
N ASN A 114 19.06 -10.53 -23.67
CA ASN A 114 19.27 -9.79 -24.93
C ASN A 114 19.28 -10.67 -26.20
N ASN A 115 18.24 -11.49 -26.39
CA ASN A 115 18.07 -12.46 -27.49
C ASN A 115 19.05 -13.66 -27.46
N ALA A 116 19.62 -13.98 -26.31
CA ALA A 116 20.41 -15.18 -26.06
C ALA A 116 19.80 -16.02 -24.92
N ASN A 117 19.99 -17.33 -24.92
CA ASN A 117 19.57 -18.13 -23.76
C ASN A 117 20.59 -17.97 -22.61
N TYR A 118 20.12 -18.06 -21.37
CA TYR A 118 20.99 -18.27 -20.21
C TYR A 118 21.55 -19.69 -20.24
N LYS A 119 22.79 -19.87 -19.79
CA LYS A 119 23.49 -21.16 -19.86
C LYS A 119 24.29 -21.44 -18.59
N VAL A 120 24.11 -22.61 -18.00
CA VAL A 120 24.95 -23.12 -16.92
C VAL A 120 25.50 -24.48 -17.35
N SER A 121 26.80 -24.69 -17.17
CA SER A 121 27.53 -25.84 -17.70
C SER A 121 27.95 -26.85 -16.63
N ALA A 122 27.59 -26.62 -15.37
CA ALA A 122 27.89 -27.50 -14.25
C ALA A 122 26.72 -27.55 -13.25
N ALA A 123 26.71 -28.58 -12.42
CA ALA A 123 25.86 -28.63 -11.24
C ALA A 123 26.24 -27.50 -10.26
N GLY A 124 25.24 -26.97 -9.56
CA GLY A 124 25.40 -25.85 -8.64
C GLY A 124 24.18 -24.95 -8.57
N THR A 125 24.34 -23.85 -7.82
CA THR A 125 23.33 -22.81 -7.64
C THR A 125 23.75 -21.58 -8.41
N TYR A 126 22.82 -21.03 -9.18
CA TYR A 126 23.04 -19.87 -10.04
C TYR A 126 21.95 -18.83 -9.82
N SER A 127 22.31 -17.56 -9.79
CA SER A 127 21.36 -16.45 -9.66
C SER A 127 21.32 -15.62 -10.94
N VAL A 128 20.11 -15.20 -11.33
CA VAL A 128 19.84 -14.29 -12.44
C VAL A 128 18.96 -13.15 -11.93
N VAL A 129 19.33 -11.92 -12.25
CA VAL A 129 18.48 -10.75 -12.06
C VAL A 129 17.84 -10.42 -13.40
N SER A 130 16.51 -10.28 -13.40
CA SER A 130 15.72 -9.96 -14.59
C SER A 130 16.25 -8.72 -15.29
N LYS A 131 16.43 -8.83 -16.61
CA LYS A 131 16.67 -7.70 -17.50
C LYS A 131 15.36 -7.03 -17.90
N VAL A 132 14.23 -7.71 -17.72
CA VAL A 132 12.91 -7.09 -17.79
C VAL A 132 12.66 -6.42 -16.45
N SER A 133 12.95 -5.12 -16.37
CA SER A 133 12.90 -4.31 -15.15
C SER A 133 12.17 -2.98 -15.32
N GLY A 134 11.98 -2.24 -14.24
CA GLY A 134 11.45 -0.87 -14.30
C GLY A 134 9.94 -0.82 -14.07
N PHE A 135 9.52 -1.37 -12.94
CA PHE A 135 8.14 -1.31 -12.47
C PHE A 135 7.63 0.15 -12.36
N LYS A 136 6.43 0.39 -12.88
CA LYS A 136 5.66 1.63 -12.82
C LYS A 136 4.25 1.30 -12.36
N THR A 137 3.64 2.26 -11.65
CA THR A 137 2.25 2.09 -11.19
C THR A 137 1.33 1.78 -12.37
N GLY A 138 0.55 0.71 -12.21
CA GLY A 138 -0.39 0.20 -13.18
C GLY A 138 0.20 -0.68 -14.27
N ASP A 139 1.45 -1.11 -14.16
CA ASP A 139 2.02 -2.07 -15.10
C ASP A 139 1.24 -3.39 -15.14
N LEU A 140 1.18 -3.99 -16.34
CA LEU A 140 0.79 -5.39 -16.50
C LEU A 140 1.91 -6.28 -15.96
N VAL A 141 1.63 -7.04 -14.92
CA VAL A 141 2.61 -7.90 -14.21
C VAL A 141 2.38 -9.39 -14.44
N ARG A 142 1.21 -9.75 -14.97
CA ARG A 142 0.91 -11.06 -15.55
C ARG A 142 -0.23 -10.91 -16.56
N PRO A 143 -0.16 -11.50 -17.76
CA PRO A 143 -1.24 -11.43 -18.74
C PRO A 143 -2.56 -12.04 -18.24
N SER A 144 -3.62 -11.85 -19.02
CA SER A 144 -4.94 -12.43 -18.72
C SER A 144 -4.88 -13.95 -18.60
N ASP A 145 -5.50 -14.48 -17.55
CA ASP A 145 -5.79 -15.91 -17.40
C ASP A 145 -7.22 -16.27 -17.85
N GLY A 146 -7.95 -15.29 -18.41
CA GLY A 146 -9.33 -15.45 -18.88
C GLY A 146 -10.41 -15.19 -17.81
N THR A 147 -10.03 -14.86 -16.57
CA THR A 147 -11.00 -14.68 -15.47
C THR A 147 -11.34 -13.23 -15.15
N GLY A 148 -10.66 -12.26 -15.78
CA GLY A 148 -10.95 -10.83 -15.66
C GLY A 148 -9.71 -10.01 -15.32
N TYR A 149 -9.91 -8.93 -14.56
CA TYR A 149 -8.80 -8.12 -14.05
C TYR A 149 -8.45 -8.54 -12.63
N HIS A 150 -7.16 -8.78 -12.39
CA HIS A 150 -6.61 -8.94 -11.04
C HIS A 150 -5.86 -7.66 -10.69
N VAL A 151 -6.40 -6.89 -9.76
CA VAL A 151 -5.83 -5.60 -9.37
C VAL A 151 -5.02 -5.78 -8.11
N LEU A 152 -3.72 -5.52 -8.19
CA LEU A 152 -2.81 -5.45 -7.05
C LEU A 152 -2.56 -3.99 -6.69
N PHE A 153 -2.61 -3.65 -5.41
CA PHE A 153 -2.38 -2.29 -4.92
C PHE A 153 -1.50 -2.26 -3.68
N GLN A 154 -0.47 -1.41 -3.68
CA GLN A 154 0.40 -1.17 -2.53
C GLN A 154 0.12 0.23 -1.95
N PRO A 155 -0.62 0.35 -0.83
CA PRO A 155 -0.79 1.61 -0.13
C PRO A 155 0.51 2.05 0.55
N ILE A 156 0.72 3.36 0.69
CA ILE A 156 1.84 3.90 1.49
C ILE A 156 1.47 3.88 2.99
N THR A 157 0.34 4.50 3.35
CA THR A 157 -0.08 4.69 4.75
C THR A 157 -1.45 4.07 5.07
N TRP A 158 -2.17 3.54 4.08
CA TRP A 158 -3.54 3.07 4.26
C TRP A 158 -3.55 1.64 4.77
N ALA A 159 -4.10 1.44 5.96
CA ALA A 159 -4.22 0.12 6.59
C ALA A 159 -5.30 -0.77 5.91
N LYS A 160 -6.29 -0.16 5.26
CA LYS A 160 -7.38 -0.86 4.55
C LYS A 160 -7.75 -0.09 3.28
N PRO A 161 -7.06 -0.36 2.15
CA PRO A 161 -7.38 0.31 0.90
C PRO A 161 -8.68 -0.23 0.29
N TYR A 162 -9.38 0.66 -0.41
CA TYR A 162 -10.57 0.37 -1.19
C TYR A 162 -10.30 0.63 -2.67
N ILE A 163 -10.92 -0.17 -3.53
CA ILE A 163 -10.94 0.03 -4.98
C ILE A 163 -12.32 0.50 -5.41
N HIS A 164 -12.37 1.60 -6.16
CA HIS A 164 -13.57 2.15 -6.76
C HIS A 164 -13.37 2.13 -8.27
N PHE A 165 -14.28 1.51 -9.00
CA PHE A 165 -14.09 1.32 -10.43
C PHE A 165 -15.39 1.48 -11.22
N ASN A 166 -15.25 1.69 -12.53
CA ASN A 166 -16.30 1.58 -13.52
C ASN A 166 -15.88 0.55 -14.55
N ALA A 167 -16.69 -0.49 -14.73
CA ALA A 167 -16.43 -1.59 -15.67
C ALA A 167 -17.47 -1.65 -16.82
N GLY A 168 -18.09 -0.52 -17.14
CA GLY A 168 -19.06 -0.37 -18.24
C GLY A 168 -20.52 -0.22 -17.79
N SER A 169 -20.85 -0.56 -16.54
CA SER A 169 -22.20 -0.42 -15.95
C SER A 169 -22.34 0.81 -15.04
N GLY A 170 -21.37 1.72 -15.07
CA GLY A 170 -21.27 2.85 -14.15
C GLY A 170 -20.29 2.59 -13.01
N TRP A 171 -20.01 3.63 -12.23
CA TRP A 171 -19.11 3.55 -11.09
C TRP A 171 -19.74 2.76 -9.94
N THR A 172 -18.93 1.94 -9.28
CA THR A 172 -19.27 1.33 -7.98
C THR A 172 -19.71 2.38 -6.96
N THR A 173 -20.47 2.03 -5.94
CA THR A 173 -20.80 3.01 -4.88
C THR A 173 -19.57 3.31 -4.04
N VAL A 174 -19.21 4.60 -3.88
CA VAL A 174 -18.11 5.05 -3.01
C VAL A 174 -18.28 4.50 -1.58
N PRO A 175 -17.21 4.07 -0.88
CA PRO A 175 -15.79 4.09 -1.26
C PRO A 175 -15.38 3.01 -2.26
N GLY A 176 -16.32 2.21 -2.77
CA GLY A 176 -16.04 1.03 -3.58
C GLY A 176 -15.89 -0.20 -2.69
N PHE A 177 -15.11 -1.18 -3.15
CA PHE A 177 -14.93 -2.45 -2.47
C PHE A 177 -13.62 -2.48 -1.69
N ALA A 178 -13.64 -3.05 -0.49
CA ALA A 178 -12.42 -3.26 0.30
C ALA A 178 -11.51 -4.26 -0.40
N MET A 179 -10.22 -3.95 -0.51
CA MET A 179 -9.23 -4.88 -1.05
C MET A 179 -8.76 -5.84 0.05
N SER A 180 -8.48 -7.09 -0.32
CA SER A 180 -7.97 -8.11 0.61
C SER A 180 -6.44 -8.16 0.56
N PRO A 181 -5.74 -8.60 1.62
CA PRO A 181 -4.30 -8.85 1.53
C PRO A 181 -3.96 -9.77 0.34
N SER A 182 -2.91 -9.46 -0.39
CA SER A 182 -2.51 -10.20 -1.59
C SER A 182 -2.14 -11.65 -1.26
N THR A 183 -2.68 -12.58 -2.06
CA THR A 183 -2.36 -14.01 -2.01
C THR A 183 -1.18 -14.39 -2.91
N PHE A 184 -0.60 -13.43 -3.62
CA PHE A 184 0.57 -13.66 -4.46
C PHE A 184 1.84 -13.80 -3.63
N ASP A 185 2.81 -14.52 -4.17
CA ASP A 185 4.12 -14.66 -3.56
C ASP A 185 5.08 -13.55 -4.00
N GLY A 186 6.22 -13.50 -3.29
CA GLY A 186 7.35 -12.67 -3.65
C GLY A 186 7.12 -11.17 -3.44
N LYS A 187 7.59 -10.35 -4.38
CA LYS A 187 7.51 -8.87 -4.31
C LYS A 187 6.08 -8.36 -4.13
N PHE A 188 5.09 -9.08 -4.67
CA PHE A 188 3.67 -8.69 -4.66
C PHE A 188 2.85 -9.34 -3.54
N SER A 189 3.53 -9.88 -2.53
CA SER A 189 2.88 -10.53 -1.39
C SER A 189 2.30 -9.55 -0.37
N ALA A 190 1.36 -10.03 0.45
CA ALA A 190 0.84 -9.29 1.58
C ALA A 190 1.94 -8.88 2.58
N ALA A 191 3.01 -9.68 2.73
CA ALA A 191 4.15 -9.34 3.59
C ALA A 191 4.89 -8.08 3.12
N ASN A 192 4.85 -7.81 1.81
CA ASN A 192 5.35 -6.59 1.20
C ASN A 192 4.31 -5.47 1.09
N GLY A 193 3.19 -5.60 1.81
CA GLY A 193 2.14 -4.57 1.89
C GLY A 193 1.20 -4.52 0.70
N TRP A 194 1.14 -5.56 -0.14
CA TRP A 194 0.24 -5.61 -1.28
C TRP A 194 -1.16 -6.12 -0.91
N TYR A 195 -2.16 -5.51 -1.53
CA TYR A 195 -3.57 -5.89 -1.48
C TYR A 195 -4.04 -6.28 -2.88
N GLN A 196 -5.14 -7.03 -2.96
CA GLN A 196 -5.73 -7.48 -4.20
C GLN A 196 -7.25 -7.31 -4.24
N TYR A 197 -7.77 -7.17 -5.45
CA TYR A 197 -9.20 -7.27 -5.75
C TYR A 197 -9.41 -7.75 -7.19
N ASP A 198 -10.38 -8.64 -7.39
CA ASP A 198 -10.70 -9.20 -8.69
C ASP A 198 -11.94 -8.52 -9.28
N ILE A 199 -11.83 -8.04 -10.52
CA ILE A 199 -12.94 -7.47 -11.28
C ILE A 199 -13.31 -8.47 -12.37
N SER A 200 -14.45 -9.15 -12.19
CA SER A 200 -15.01 -10.09 -13.17
C SER A 200 -15.67 -9.37 -14.35
N SER A 201 -14.86 -8.68 -15.15
CA SER A 201 -15.27 -8.00 -16.39
C SER A 201 -14.22 -8.19 -17.48
N THR A 202 -14.68 -8.22 -18.73
CA THR A 202 -13.83 -8.22 -19.92
C THR A 202 -13.85 -6.89 -20.66
N SER A 203 -14.71 -5.95 -20.24
CA SER A 203 -14.76 -4.58 -20.78
C SER A 203 -13.58 -3.74 -20.26
N SER A 204 -13.39 -2.56 -20.84
CA SER A 204 -12.46 -1.58 -20.27
C SER A 204 -12.89 -1.18 -18.86
N VAL A 205 -11.91 -0.99 -17.97
CA VAL A 205 -12.14 -0.55 -16.59
C VAL A 205 -11.44 0.78 -16.35
N GLU A 206 -12.12 1.66 -15.62
CA GLU A 206 -11.51 2.83 -14.97
C GLU A 206 -11.44 2.55 -13.47
N ILE A 207 -10.28 2.78 -12.87
CA ILE A 207 -9.99 2.40 -11.49
C ILE A 207 -9.46 3.62 -10.73
N THR A 208 -9.89 3.76 -9.48
CA THR A 208 -9.27 4.61 -8.46
C THR A 208 -9.15 3.84 -7.15
N PHE A 209 -8.24 4.28 -6.29
CA PHE A 209 -8.06 3.71 -4.96
C PHE A 209 -8.33 4.77 -3.90
N ASN A 210 -8.75 4.37 -2.70
CA ASN A 210 -8.93 5.27 -1.58
C ASN A 210 -8.73 4.58 -0.23
N ASP A 211 -8.64 5.38 0.83
CA ASP A 211 -8.47 4.91 2.21
C ASP A 211 -9.79 4.60 2.93
N GLY A 212 -10.93 4.68 2.25
CA GLY A 212 -12.28 4.58 2.83
C GLY A 212 -12.75 5.85 3.54
N ASN A 213 -11.88 6.87 3.65
CA ASN A 213 -12.06 8.07 4.44
C ASN A 213 -11.92 9.38 3.62
N GLY A 214 -12.02 9.27 2.30
CA GLY A 214 -12.03 10.43 1.40
C GLY A 214 -10.65 10.88 0.91
N VAL A 215 -9.57 10.15 1.22
CA VAL A 215 -8.28 10.33 0.56
C VAL A 215 -8.21 9.39 -0.64
N TRP A 216 -8.00 9.97 -1.82
CA TRP A 216 -8.05 9.25 -3.09
C TRP A 216 -6.69 9.20 -3.78
N ASP A 217 -6.37 8.07 -4.40
CA ASP A 217 -5.41 7.95 -5.49
C ASP A 217 -6.21 7.74 -6.78
N SER A 218 -6.32 8.83 -7.54
CA SER A 218 -7.00 8.90 -8.82
C SER A 218 -6.03 9.24 -9.96
N ASN A 219 -4.76 8.83 -9.87
CA ASN A 219 -3.76 9.13 -10.91
C ASN A 219 -3.70 10.63 -11.25
N LEU A 220 -3.55 11.49 -10.24
CA LEU A 220 -3.58 12.95 -10.41
C LEU A 220 -4.90 13.45 -11.06
N ASN A 221 -6.04 12.88 -10.65
CA ASN A 221 -7.39 13.16 -11.16
C ASN A 221 -7.71 12.63 -12.58
N ALA A 222 -6.89 11.74 -13.14
CA ALA A 222 -7.12 11.14 -14.46
C ALA A 222 -7.73 9.72 -14.42
N ASN A 223 -7.81 9.10 -13.24
CA ASN A 223 -8.12 7.67 -13.05
C ASN A 223 -7.12 6.73 -13.76
N TYR A 224 -7.16 5.45 -13.40
CA TYR A 224 -6.37 4.41 -14.08
C TYR A 224 -7.26 3.64 -15.06
N ALA A 225 -7.10 3.88 -16.36
CA ALA A 225 -7.87 3.19 -17.40
C ALA A 225 -7.14 1.94 -17.93
N ARG A 226 -7.80 0.78 -17.99
CA ARG A 226 -7.30 -0.45 -18.61
C ARG A 226 -8.28 -0.97 -19.64
N THR A 227 -7.77 -1.40 -20.78
CA THR A 227 -8.59 -1.79 -21.94
C THR A 227 -8.60 -3.29 -22.21
N SER A 228 -7.82 -4.06 -21.45
CA SER A 228 -7.70 -5.51 -21.60
C SER A 228 -7.54 -6.18 -20.24
N PRO A 229 -8.19 -7.32 -19.99
CA PRO A 229 -7.98 -8.15 -18.79
C PRO A 229 -6.51 -8.54 -18.56
N GLY A 230 -6.18 -8.84 -17.31
CA GLY A 230 -4.82 -9.12 -16.88
C GLY A 230 -4.60 -8.82 -15.40
N THR A 231 -3.42 -9.17 -14.90
CA THR A 231 -2.97 -8.79 -13.56
C THR A 231 -2.19 -7.49 -13.64
N TYR A 232 -2.70 -6.45 -13.00
CA TYR A 232 -2.10 -5.11 -12.99
C TYR A 232 -1.74 -4.68 -11.58
N ALA A 233 -0.56 -4.10 -11.40
CA ALA A 233 -0.07 -3.70 -10.10
C ALA A 233 0.14 -2.20 -10.00
N PHE A 234 -0.46 -1.60 -8.98
CA PHE A 234 -0.52 -0.17 -8.72
C PHE A 234 0.17 0.13 -7.38
N VAL A 235 0.91 1.22 -7.32
CA VAL A 235 1.44 1.76 -6.07
C VAL A 235 0.76 3.10 -5.84
N ASN A 236 0.40 3.35 -4.58
CA ASN A 236 -0.23 4.60 -4.20
C ASN A 236 0.69 5.79 -4.54
N GLN A 237 0.17 6.69 -5.37
CA GLN A 237 0.84 7.91 -5.81
C GLN A 237 0.55 9.08 -4.85
N ASN A 238 -0.44 8.95 -3.97
CA ASN A 238 -0.83 9.97 -3.00
C ASN A 238 -0.05 9.79 -1.68
N THR A 239 0.80 10.77 -1.36
CA THR A 239 1.60 10.82 -0.13
C THR A 239 0.90 11.50 1.04
N ALA A 240 -0.35 11.96 0.87
CA ALA A 240 -1.13 12.54 1.95
C ALA A 240 -1.33 11.53 3.09
N ALA A 241 -1.14 11.99 4.33
CA ALA A 241 -1.41 11.17 5.51
C ALA A 241 -2.89 10.75 5.53
N PRO A 242 -3.22 9.52 5.97
CA PRO A 242 -4.61 9.07 6.06
C PRO A 242 -5.35 10.06 6.94
N THR A 243 -6.48 10.60 6.46
CA THR A 243 -7.33 11.39 7.34
C THR A 243 -8.01 10.41 8.28
N THR A 244 -7.73 10.52 9.59
CA THR A 244 -8.39 9.74 10.64
C THR A 244 -9.88 10.05 10.80
N SER A 245 -10.47 10.78 9.84
CA SER A 245 -11.88 11.17 9.83
C SER A 245 -12.63 10.21 8.92
N PRO A 246 -13.54 9.37 9.44
CA PRO A 246 -14.37 8.52 8.62
C PRO A 246 -15.21 9.34 7.65
N SER A 247 -15.07 9.12 6.35
CA SER A 247 -16.12 9.49 5.41
C SER A 247 -17.12 8.33 5.34
N VAL A 248 -18.05 8.29 6.30
CA VAL A 248 -19.14 7.29 6.27
C VAL A 248 -20.14 7.68 5.19
N GLN A 249 -20.21 6.89 4.11
CA GLN A 249 -21.25 7.01 3.09
C GLN A 249 -22.64 6.68 3.67
N GLY A 250 -23.56 7.62 3.51
CA GLY A 250 -24.89 7.66 4.13
C GLY A 250 -25.27 9.05 4.67
N TYR A 251 -24.28 9.91 4.91
CA TYR A 251 -24.50 11.30 5.29
C TYR A 251 -24.57 12.21 4.06
N VAL A 252 -25.55 13.12 4.07
CA VAL A 252 -25.56 14.30 3.19
C VAL A 252 -24.26 15.05 3.42
N ASN A 253 -23.49 15.31 2.37
CA ASN A 253 -22.29 16.15 2.45
C ASN A 253 -22.72 17.61 2.68
N GLY A 254 -23.09 17.91 3.93
CA GLY A 254 -23.44 19.25 4.38
C GLY A 254 -22.18 20.04 4.73
N PRO A 255 -22.30 21.37 4.87
CA PRO A 255 -21.19 22.24 5.25
C PRO A 255 -20.49 21.83 6.56
N GLY A 256 -21.19 21.12 7.44
CA GLY A 256 -20.77 20.93 8.82
C GLY A 256 -20.86 22.24 9.61
N TYR A 257 -20.31 22.22 10.83
CA TYR A 257 -20.35 23.35 11.74
C TYR A 257 -18.95 23.65 12.27
N ALA A 258 -18.67 24.89 12.65
CA ALA A 258 -17.46 25.30 13.35
C ALA A 258 -17.78 25.78 14.77
N VAL A 259 -16.86 25.52 15.70
CA VAL A 259 -16.91 26.04 17.07
C VAL A 259 -16.68 27.55 17.06
N THR A 260 -17.62 28.29 17.64
CA THR A 260 -17.53 29.75 17.82
C THR A 260 -17.10 30.13 19.23
N SER A 261 -17.46 29.33 20.23
CA SER A 261 -17.01 29.46 21.61
C SER A 261 -17.27 28.17 22.37
N ALA A 262 -16.50 27.95 23.42
CA ALA A 262 -16.70 26.86 24.36
C ALA A 262 -16.46 27.36 25.80
N SER A 263 -17.29 26.90 26.73
CA SER A 263 -17.11 27.15 28.17
C SER A 263 -17.50 25.92 28.95
N GLU A 264 -16.81 25.66 30.05
CA GLU A 264 -17.11 24.54 30.93
C GLU A 264 -17.30 25.04 32.35
N ASP A 265 -18.40 24.64 32.96
CA ASP A 265 -18.72 24.94 34.35
C ASP A 265 -19.42 23.74 34.99
N ALA A 266 -19.06 23.42 36.23
CA ALA A 266 -19.65 22.32 37.00
C ALA A 266 -19.76 20.96 36.25
N GLY A 267 -18.80 20.63 35.38
CA GLY A 267 -18.83 19.40 34.58
C GLY A 267 -19.77 19.45 33.37
N VAL A 268 -20.26 20.63 33.01
CA VAL A 268 -21.08 20.86 31.82
C VAL A 268 -20.30 21.71 30.83
N LEU A 269 -19.87 21.08 29.74
CA LEU A 269 -19.22 21.78 28.63
C LEU A 269 -20.30 22.24 27.64
N THR A 270 -20.34 23.55 27.39
CA THR A 270 -21.22 24.19 26.41
C THR A 270 -20.40 24.66 25.22
N ILE A 271 -20.75 24.24 24.01
CA ILE A 271 -20.07 24.59 22.76
C ILE A 271 -21.07 25.24 21.83
N ASN A 272 -20.83 26.50 21.48
CA ASN A 272 -21.62 27.20 20.47
C ASN A 272 -21.06 26.92 19.08
N LEU A 273 -21.91 26.54 18.14
CA LEU A 273 -21.54 26.22 16.77
C LEU A 273 -22.19 27.18 15.78
N ALA A 274 -21.49 27.49 14.68
CA ALA A 274 -22.04 28.15 13.50
C ALA A 274 -21.90 27.24 12.28
N VAL A 275 -22.90 27.26 11.40
CA VAL A 275 -22.83 26.48 10.14
C VAL A 275 -21.68 27.01 9.27
N ASN A 276 -20.92 26.11 8.66
CA ASN A 276 -19.91 26.50 7.68
C ASN A 276 -20.57 26.94 6.36
N THR A 277 -19.83 27.64 5.50
CA THR A 277 -20.33 28.00 4.17
C THR A 277 -20.46 26.73 3.31
N ALA A 278 -21.68 26.44 2.84
CA ALA A 278 -21.95 25.28 2.00
C ALA A 278 -21.37 25.46 0.59
N SER A 279 -20.78 24.39 0.04
CA SER A 279 -20.34 24.35 -1.36
C SER A 279 -21.46 23.95 -2.33
N THR A 280 -22.58 23.39 -1.83
CA THR A 280 -23.72 22.91 -2.64
C THR A 280 -25.03 22.98 -1.86
N SER A 281 -26.14 23.28 -2.55
CA SER A 281 -27.50 23.20 -2.01
C SER A 281 -27.94 21.74 -1.79
N THR A 282 -28.65 21.44 -0.69
CA THR A 282 -29.16 20.09 -0.40
C THR A 282 -30.70 20.04 -0.54
N PRO A 283 -31.30 18.87 -0.87
CA PRO A 283 -32.75 18.74 -0.98
C PRO A 283 -33.47 18.66 0.38
N TYR A 284 -32.75 18.70 1.50
CA TYR A 284 -33.30 18.45 2.86
C TYR A 284 -33.74 19.72 3.60
N GLY A 285 -33.81 20.85 2.90
CA GLY A 285 -34.14 22.14 3.47
C GLY A 285 -32.92 22.94 3.94
N THR A 286 -33.18 24.06 4.58
CA THR A 286 -32.14 24.99 5.03
C THR A 286 -31.48 24.52 6.32
N ASP A 287 -30.15 24.56 6.35
CA ASP A 287 -29.38 24.30 7.57
C ASP A 287 -29.68 25.33 8.68
N LEU A 288 -29.61 24.88 9.93
CA LEU A 288 -29.69 25.77 11.08
C LEU A 288 -28.42 26.61 11.18
N SER A 289 -28.53 27.93 11.26
CA SER A 289 -27.35 28.80 11.24
C SER A 289 -26.46 28.68 12.48
N ALA A 290 -27.05 28.30 13.62
CA ALA A 290 -26.33 28.16 14.88
C ALA A 290 -26.90 27.03 15.74
N LEU A 291 -26.01 26.25 16.34
CA LEU A 291 -26.36 25.17 17.28
C LEU A 291 -25.67 25.37 18.62
N VAL A 292 -26.22 24.74 19.67
CA VAL A 292 -25.57 24.60 20.97
C VAL A 292 -25.39 23.12 21.26
N VAL A 293 -24.16 22.73 21.56
CA VAL A 293 -23.83 21.39 22.09
C VAL A 293 -23.64 21.51 23.59
N THR A 294 -24.39 20.72 24.36
CA THR A 294 -24.21 20.59 25.80
C THR A 294 -23.72 19.19 26.11
N VAL A 295 -22.53 19.08 26.70
CA VAL A 295 -21.90 17.84 27.13
C VAL A 295 -21.93 17.77 28.65
N THR A 296 -22.76 16.89 29.19
CA THR A 296 -22.90 16.68 30.64
C THR A 296 -21.95 15.56 31.07
N LYS A 297 -20.97 15.89 31.93
CA LYS A 297 -19.90 15.02 32.44
C LYS A 297 -19.95 14.90 33.97
N THR A 298 -21.15 14.75 34.51
CA THR A 298 -21.42 14.73 35.96
C THR A 298 -21.34 13.34 36.57
N ASP A 299 -21.45 12.29 35.76
CA ASP A 299 -21.42 10.91 36.21
C ASP A 299 -20.13 10.24 35.71
N SER A 300 -19.58 9.31 36.49
CA SER A 300 -18.30 8.68 36.17
C SER A 300 -18.36 7.70 35.01
N ASP A 301 -19.52 7.08 34.75
CA ASP A 301 -19.74 6.05 33.74
C ASP A 301 -20.65 6.52 32.59
N SER A 302 -21.15 7.75 32.65
CA SER A 302 -22.12 8.31 31.71
C SER A 302 -21.66 9.67 31.19
N VAL A 303 -21.76 9.86 29.87
CA VAL A 303 -21.61 11.17 29.21
C VAL A 303 -22.83 11.40 28.32
N ARG A 304 -23.42 12.59 28.41
CA ARG A 304 -24.56 12.96 27.57
C ARG A 304 -24.19 14.12 26.66
N VAL A 305 -24.37 13.93 25.35
CA VAL A 305 -24.22 14.99 24.35
C VAL A 305 -25.60 15.36 23.83
N LYS A 306 -25.97 16.63 23.97
CA LYS A 306 -27.24 17.18 23.45
C LYS A 306 -26.92 18.30 22.47
N ILE A 307 -27.52 18.26 21.27
CA ILE A 307 -27.34 19.27 20.22
C ILE A 307 -28.71 19.89 19.93
N VAL A 308 -28.82 21.22 20.04
CA VAL A 308 -30.08 21.95 19.82
C VAL A 308 -29.87 23.16 18.93
N ASP A 309 -30.96 23.62 18.30
CA ASP A 309 -31.02 24.94 17.68
C ASP A 309 -30.81 26.02 18.75
N LYS A 310 -29.86 26.94 18.49
CA LYS A 310 -29.56 28.05 19.39
C LYS A 310 -30.69 29.07 19.47
N ASN A 311 -31.41 29.25 18.37
CA ASN A 311 -32.33 30.37 18.19
C ASN A 311 -33.78 29.98 18.48
N ASN A 312 -34.15 28.71 18.29
CA ASN A 312 -35.53 28.26 18.46
C ASN A 312 -35.62 26.97 19.26
N LYS A 313 -36.66 26.85 20.07
CA LYS A 313 -37.00 25.56 20.71
C LYS A 313 -37.50 24.59 19.64
N ARG A 314 -36.91 23.39 19.60
CA ARG A 314 -37.39 22.28 18.77
C ARG A 314 -38.06 21.23 19.64
N TRP A 315 -38.86 20.38 19.02
CA TRP A 315 -39.55 19.31 19.73
C TRP A 315 -38.54 18.38 20.43
N GLU A 316 -38.76 18.16 21.72
CA GLU A 316 -38.02 17.19 22.54
C GLU A 316 -39.02 16.20 23.12
N VAL A 317 -38.60 14.94 23.28
CA VAL A 317 -39.49 13.90 23.79
C VAL A 317 -39.89 14.23 25.24
N PRO A 318 -41.19 14.31 25.57
CA PRO A 318 -41.62 14.60 26.93
C PRO A 318 -41.18 13.51 27.92
N LYS A 319 -40.57 13.92 29.03
CA LYS A 319 -40.08 13.01 30.08
C LYS A 319 -41.18 12.10 30.64
N SER A 320 -42.42 12.57 30.70
CA SER A 320 -43.57 11.82 31.20
C SER A 320 -43.90 10.57 30.39
N LEU A 321 -43.42 10.45 29.14
CA LEU A 321 -43.62 9.26 28.30
C LEU A 321 -42.67 8.09 28.66
N PHE A 322 -41.68 8.33 29.51
CA PHE A 322 -40.71 7.32 29.93
C PHE A 322 -40.88 7.01 31.42
N THR A 323 -41.79 6.10 31.73
CA THR A 323 -42.10 5.66 33.10
C THR A 323 -41.24 4.49 33.58
N ALA A 324 -40.61 3.74 32.66
CA ALA A 324 -39.83 2.53 32.95
C ALA A 324 -38.31 2.68 32.78
N GLY A 325 -37.79 3.90 32.55
CA GLY A 325 -36.37 4.12 32.35
C GLY A 325 -35.89 5.55 32.62
N THR A 326 -34.60 5.69 32.89
CA THR A 326 -33.94 6.98 33.07
C THR A 326 -33.54 7.52 31.71
N LEU A 327 -34.40 8.31 31.05
CA LEU A 327 -33.94 9.14 29.94
C LEU A 327 -32.92 10.13 30.49
N GLY A 328 -31.64 9.90 30.19
CA GLY A 328 -30.47 10.70 30.56
C GLY A 328 -30.79 11.77 31.59
N THR A 329 -30.83 11.39 32.87
CA THR A 329 -31.19 12.28 33.97
C THR A 329 -30.51 13.62 33.77
N ASN A 330 -31.27 14.71 33.87
CA ASN A 330 -30.63 15.97 34.23
C ASN A 330 -29.99 15.70 35.58
N SER A 331 -28.69 15.41 35.56
CA SER A 331 -27.96 15.12 36.77
C SER A 331 -28.22 16.29 37.70
N THR A 332 -28.70 15.98 38.90
CA THR A 332 -28.83 16.96 39.97
C THR A 332 -27.47 17.29 40.57
N ALA A 333 -26.39 16.65 40.07
CA ALA A 333 -25.03 16.97 40.42
C ALA A 333 -24.70 18.39 39.97
N THR A 334 -24.18 19.17 40.91
CA THR A 334 -23.73 20.54 40.72
C THR A 334 -22.21 20.62 40.51
N SER A 335 -21.57 19.49 40.16
CA SER A 335 -20.12 19.38 40.00
C SER A 335 -19.74 18.28 39.01
N ALA A 336 -18.53 18.37 38.46
CA ALA A 336 -17.97 17.38 37.54
C ALA A 336 -17.78 16.02 38.22
N ALA A 337 -17.88 14.94 37.42
CA ALA A 337 -17.57 13.60 37.89
C ALA A 337 -16.14 13.52 38.44
N VAL A 338 -15.99 12.91 39.62
CA VAL A 338 -14.68 12.55 40.15
C VAL A 338 -14.21 11.28 39.43
N ASP A 339 -13.09 11.39 38.72
CA ASP A 339 -12.47 10.33 37.91
C ASP A 339 -13.41 9.57 36.96
N PRO A 340 -13.90 10.21 35.88
CA PRO A 340 -14.76 9.54 34.91
C PRO A 340 -14.00 8.43 34.15
N LEU A 341 -14.69 7.33 33.83
CA LEU A 341 -14.18 6.19 33.05
C LEU A 341 -13.95 6.52 31.57
N TYR A 342 -14.34 7.72 31.14
CA TYR A 342 -14.23 8.22 29.78
C TYR A 342 -13.50 9.56 29.72
N SER A 343 -13.05 9.93 28.53
CA SER A 343 -12.64 11.28 28.16
C SER A 343 -13.46 11.76 26.97
N PHE A 344 -13.78 13.05 26.93
CA PHE A 344 -14.49 13.70 25.84
C PHE A 344 -13.56 14.69 25.15
N ASN A 345 -13.43 14.58 23.83
CA ASN A 345 -12.59 15.47 23.02
C ASN A 345 -13.37 15.94 21.78
N TYR A 346 -13.08 17.14 21.29
CA TYR A 346 -13.71 17.68 20.08
C TYR A 346 -12.73 18.44 19.19
N THR A 347 -13.05 18.54 17.89
CA THR A 347 -12.35 19.37 16.92
C THR A 347 -13.09 20.69 16.71
N GLN A 348 -12.39 21.77 16.37
CA GLN A 348 -13.01 23.09 16.22
C GLN A 348 -13.69 23.29 14.85
N ASN A 349 -13.05 22.89 13.75
CA ASN A 349 -13.61 23.06 12.41
C ASN A 349 -13.08 22.00 11.42
N PRO A 350 -13.95 21.18 10.79
CA PRO A 350 -15.35 20.98 11.17
C PRO A 350 -15.45 20.44 12.61
N PHE A 351 -16.54 20.75 13.29
CA PHE A 351 -16.84 20.24 14.62
C PHE A 351 -17.10 18.74 14.51
N THR A 352 -16.31 17.98 15.26
CA THR A 352 -16.50 16.56 15.53
C THR A 352 -16.27 16.35 17.02
N PHE A 353 -16.79 15.28 17.59
CA PHE A 353 -16.42 14.87 18.94
C PHE A 353 -16.16 13.37 19.00
N LYS A 354 -15.40 12.96 20.00
CA LYS A 354 -15.14 11.56 20.33
C LYS A 354 -15.19 11.35 21.83
N VAL A 355 -15.68 10.17 22.22
CA VAL A 355 -15.64 9.67 23.59
C VAL A 355 -14.64 8.52 23.62
N VAL A 356 -13.70 8.55 24.55
CA VAL A 356 -12.64 7.53 24.64
C VAL A 356 -12.66 6.91 26.02
N ARG A 357 -12.73 5.58 26.10
CA ARG A 357 -12.62 4.85 27.36
C ARG A 357 -11.20 4.99 27.92
N LYS A 358 -11.06 5.44 29.17
CA LYS A 358 -9.75 5.71 29.76
C LYS A 358 -8.92 4.45 30.03
N SER A 359 -9.56 3.31 30.28
CA SER A 359 -8.88 2.08 30.69
C SER A 359 -8.01 1.46 29.59
N ASP A 360 -8.42 1.60 28.33
CA ASP A 360 -7.78 0.96 27.17
C ASP A 360 -7.51 1.92 25.99
N GLY A 361 -7.97 3.17 26.07
CA GLY A 361 -7.83 4.14 24.99
C GLY A 361 -8.76 3.89 23.79
N TYR A 362 -9.74 2.99 23.91
CA TYR A 362 -10.67 2.69 22.82
C TYR A 362 -11.64 3.85 22.58
N THR A 363 -11.81 4.25 21.31
CA THR A 363 -12.79 5.26 20.89
C THR A 363 -14.17 4.60 20.72
N LEU A 364 -15.15 5.07 21.50
CA LEU A 364 -16.52 4.50 21.59
C LEU A 364 -17.45 4.96 20.47
#